data_AF-A0A933G1K6-F1
#
_entry.id   AF-A0A933G1K6-F1
#
_cell.length_a   1.000
_cell.length_b   1.000
_cell.length_c   1.000
_cell.angle_alpha   90.00
_cell.angle_beta   90.00
_cell.angle_gamma   90.00
#
_symmetry.space_group_name_H-M   'P 1'
#
loop_
_entity.id
_entity.type
_entity.pdbx_description
1 polymer ?
#
loop_
_entity_poly.entity_id
_entity_poly.type
_entity_poly.pdbx_seq_one_letter_code
_entity_poly.pdbx_strand_id
1 'polypeptide(L)'
;MTLQLELASRWLIDAVSRRRVFRDAFEIGLVALAFLLYFLVRGSVVPRDAEALSNALDIIRVERALGFFWEPRMHDAVLDSRALVQLSNAIYFWLDFPLIVAVALWMYFSGRRHQYTVARDAVLASGAIALIVYHLYPVMPPRLLPPESGYAFVDTVNRYSNFSYQAQSAQPFVNPYAAMPSLHYGWQLLVGGVLFWTTRNVWLRALGLAMPVAQFAAILFTANHYILDAMGGLGAAMLGLLIAMALQRWGYPAVRRLAHRALTPAQGGT
;
A
#
# COMPACT_ATOMS: atom_id res chain seq x y z
N MET A 1 48.62 -27.77 2.43
CA MET A 1 47.69 -27.33 1.36
C MET A 1 46.23 -27.26 1.84
N THR A 2 45.74 -28.22 2.63
CA THR A 2 44.37 -28.28 3.19
C THR A 2 43.98 -27.13 4.11
N LEU A 3 44.88 -26.67 4.99
CA LEU A 3 44.59 -25.63 5.99
C LEU A 3 44.38 -24.22 5.39
N GLN A 4 45.12 -23.89 4.32
CA GLN A 4 44.93 -22.63 3.58
C GLN A 4 43.63 -22.60 2.78
N LEU A 5 43.21 -23.73 2.22
CA LEU A 5 41.93 -23.87 1.54
C LEU A 5 40.76 -23.73 2.51
N GLU A 6 40.89 -24.23 3.75
CA GLU A 6 39.88 -24.10 4.80
C GLU A 6 39.74 -22.66 5.33
N LEU A 7 40.85 -21.93 5.49
CA LEU A 7 40.83 -20.53 5.90
C LEU A 7 40.25 -19.62 4.79
N ALA A 8 40.62 -19.88 3.54
CA ALA A 8 40.09 -19.15 2.39
C ALA A 8 38.57 -19.40 2.21
N SER A 9 38.10 -20.63 2.43
CA SER A 9 36.68 -20.97 2.35
C SER A 9 35.87 -20.32 3.48
N ARG A 10 36.36 -20.35 4.72
CA ARG A 10 35.73 -19.66 5.87
C ARG A 10 35.66 -18.15 5.64
N TRP A 11 36.75 -17.53 5.16
CA TRP A 11 36.76 -16.10 4.85
C TRP A 11 35.76 -15.73 3.73
N LEU A 12 35.66 -16.54 2.68
CA LEU A 12 34.68 -16.34 1.60
C LEU A 12 33.24 -16.46 2.10
N ILE A 13 32.95 -17.48 2.93
CA ILE A 13 31.62 -17.69 3.54
C ILE A 13 31.27 -16.49 4.43
N ASP A 14 32.20 -16.03 5.27
CA ASP A 14 31.99 -14.89 6.15
C ASP A 14 31.82 -13.58 5.37
N ALA A 15 32.58 -13.37 4.30
CA ALA A 15 32.47 -12.18 3.47
C ALA A 15 31.12 -12.15 2.72
N VAL A 16 30.69 -13.29 2.17
CA VAL A 16 29.36 -13.43 1.53
C VAL A 16 28.24 -13.27 2.55
N SER A 17 28.38 -13.86 3.74
CA SER A 17 27.45 -13.72 4.86
C SER A 17 27.30 -12.26 5.30
N ARG A 18 28.41 -11.56 5.57
CA ARG A 18 28.40 -10.14 5.95
C ARG A 18 27.76 -9.26 4.87
N ARG A 19 28.06 -9.50 3.59
CA ARG A 19 27.41 -8.78 2.48
C ARG A 19 25.91 -9.02 2.43
N ARG A 20 25.45 -10.24 2.69
CA ARG A 20 24.00 -10.56 2.78
C ARG A 20 23.35 -9.86 3.97
N VAL A 21 23.96 -9.92 5.15
CA VAL A 21 23.45 -9.27 6.37
C VAL A 21 23.34 -7.76 6.17
N PHE A 22 24.36 -7.12 5.61
CA PHE A 22 24.34 -5.68 5.34
C PHE A 22 23.24 -5.30 4.34
N ARG A 23 23.11 -6.04 3.23
CA ARG A 23 22.03 -5.81 2.25
C ARG A 23 20.66 -5.96 2.89
N ASP A 24 20.47 -7.01 3.68
CA ASP A 24 19.20 -7.32 4.28
C ASP A 24 18.83 -6.30 5.38
N ALA A 25 19.81 -5.82 6.16
CA ALA A 25 19.62 -4.72 7.11
C ALA A 25 19.32 -3.37 6.42
N PHE A 26 20.01 -3.07 5.32
CA PHE A 26 19.74 -1.88 4.52
C PHE A 26 18.33 -1.91 3.92
N GLU A 27 17.90 -3.07 3.43
CA GLU A 27 16.55 -3.28 2.90
C GLU A 27 15.47 -3.01 3.96
N ILE A 28 15.61 -3.60 5.14
CA ILE A 28 14.70 -3.36 6.27
C ILE A 28 14.71 -1.89 6.65
N GLY A 29 15.90 -1.27 6.75
CA GLY A 29 16.05 0.15 7.06
C GLY A 29 15.36 1.06 6.04
N LEU A 30 15.51 0.77 4.74
CA LEU A 30 14.87 1.51 3.66
C LEU A 30 13.34 1.44 3.76
N VAL A 31 12.79 0.24 3.91
CA VAL A 31 11.33 0.04 4.00
C VAL A 31 10.78 0.67 5.28
N ALA A 32 11.44 0.47 6.42
CA ALA A 32 11.05 1.05 7.69
C ALA A 32 11.07 2.59 7.65
N LEU A 33 12.14 3.18 7.10
CA LEU A 33 12.25 4.63 6.95
C LEU A 33 11.17 5.17 6.01
N ALA A 34 10.92 4.50 4.88
CA ALA A 34 9.90 4.95 3.93
C ALA A 34 8.49 4.91 4.54
N PHE A 35 8.13 3.85 5.28
CA PHE A 35 6.86 3.79 5.99
C PHE A 35 6.78 4.81 7.13
N LEU A 36 7.86 5.01 7.88
CA LEU A 36 7.92 6.04 8.93
C LEU A 36 7.65 7.43 8.34
N LEU A 37 8.36 7.79 7.27
CA LEU A 37 8.16 9.06 6.57
C LEU A 37 6.74 9.15 6.00
N TYR A 38 6.21 8.07 5.43
CA TYR A 38 4.84 8.04 4.93
C TYR A 38 3.83 8.37 6.03
N PHE A 39 3.92 7.71 7.18
CA PHE A 39 2.99 7.94 8.29
C PHE A 39 3.15 9.32 8.94
N LEU A 40 4.38 9.83 9.03
CA LEU A 40 4.64 11.19 9.52
C LEU A 40 4.03 12.23 8.59
N VAL A 41 4.28 12.14 7.28
CA VAL A 41 3.71 13.07 6.30
C VAL A 41 2.20 12.98 6.30
N ARG A 42 1.64 11.76 6.28
CA ARG A 42 0.20 11.53 6.32
C ARG A 42 -0.43 12.19 7.54
N GLY A 43 0.10 11.94 8.74
CA GLY A 43 -0.47 12.47 9.98
C GLY A 43 -0.20 13.96 10.24
N SER A 44 0.76 14.57 9.54
CA SER A 44 1.05 16.01 9.65
C SER A 44 0.06 16.92 8.90
N VAL A 45 -0.88 16.34 8.13
CA VAL A 45 -1.84 17.11 7.34
C VAL A 45 -2.85 17.78 8.28
N VAL A 46 -2.94 19.12 8.22
CA VAL A 46 -3.88 19.92 9.00
C VAL A 46 -5.33 19.56 8.61
N PRO A 47 -6.23 19.36 9.59
CA PRO A 47 -7.65 19.15 9.33
C PRO A 47 -8.27 20.28 8.50
N ARG A 48 -8.95 19.93 7.40
CA ARG A 48 -9.60 20.86 6.45
C ARG A 48 -11.02 20.40 6.17
N ASP A 49 -11.82 20.35 7.23
CA ASP A 49 -13.10 19.66 7.29
C ASP A 49 -14.09 20.15 6.22
N ALA A 50 -14.20 21.47 6.05
CA ALA A 50 -15.10 22.08 5.07
C ALA A 50 -14.68 21.79 3.62
N GLU A 51 -13.38 21.87 3.33
CA GLU A 51 -12.83 21.54 2.00
C GLU A 51 -13.02 20.04 1.71
N ALA A 52 -12.71 19.18 2.69
CA ALA A 52 -12.84 17.73 2.58
C ALA A 52 -14.30 17.29 2.38
N LEU A 53 -15.24 17.94 3.06
CA LEU A 53 -16.68 17.74 2.86
C LEU A 53 -17.11 18.19 1.46
N SER A 54 -16.68 19.38 1.01
CA SER A 54 -17.00 19.87 -0.34
C SER A 54 -16.51 18.89 -1.41
N ASN A 55 -15.26 18.45 -1.33
CA ASN A 55 -14.69 17.49 -2.29
C ASN A 55 -15.40 16.13 -2.26
N ALA A 56 -15.86 15.68 -1.09
CA ALA A 56 -16.67 14.47 -0.97
C ALA A 56 -18.04 14.61 -1.64
N LEU A 57 -18.71 15.76 -1.47
CA LEU A 57 -19.96 16.05 -2.16
C LEU A 57 -19.76 16.16 -3.68
N ASP A 58 -18.62 16.66 -4.14
CA ASP A 58 -18.26 16.71 -5.57
C ASP A 58 -18.13 15.31 -6.16
N ILE A 59 -17.44 14.41 -5.45
CA ILE A 59 -17.37 12.98 -5.82
C ILE A 59 -18.77 12.41 -5.97
N ILE A 60 -19.63 12.57 -4.97
CA ILE A 60 -21.00 12.06 -5.03
C ILE A 60 -21.78 12.65 -6.21
N ARG A 61 -21.62 13.94 -6.50
CA ARG A 61 -22.25 14.59 -7.66
C ARG A 61 -21.81 13.95 -8.97
N VAL A 62 -20.51 13.69 -9.12
CA VAL A 62 -19.94 13.02 -10.31
C VAL A 62 -20.47 11.59 -10.44
N GLU A 63 -20.43 10.79 -9.37
CA GLU A 63 -20.90 9.40 -9.37
C GLU A 63 -22.39 9.30 -9.69
N ARG A 64 -23.20 10.23 -9.17
CA ARG A 64 -24.63 10.34 -9.50
C ARG A 64 -24.84 10.71 -10.97
N ALA A 65 -24.09 11.69 -11.48
CA ALA A 65 -24.19 12.11 -12.88
C ALA A 65 -23.83 10.98 -13.85
N LEU A 66 -22.89 10.10 -13.45
CA LEU A 66 -22.49 8.92 -14.22
C LEU A 66 -23.36 7.68 -13.94
N GLY A 67 -24.31 7.76 -13.00
CA GLY A 67 -25.30 6.70 -12.72
C GLY A 67 -24.81 5.54 -11.84
N PHE A 68 -23.67 5.69 -11.15
CA PHE A 68 -23.08 4.61 -10.34
C PHE A 68 -22.85 4.93 -8.87
N PHE A 69 -23.50 5.97 -8.33
CA PHE A 69 -23.53 6.22 -6.88
C PHE A 69 -24.29 5.11 -6.14
N TRP A 70 -23.59 4.03 -5.82
CA TRP A 70 -24.12 2.78 -5.25
C TRP A 70 -23.71 2.56 -3.80
N GLU A 71 -22.84 3.41 -3.26
CA GLU A 71 -22.27 3.35 -1.93
C GLU A 71 -23.33 3.18 -0.84
N PRO A 72 -24.44 3.96 -0.80
CA PRO A 72 -25.46 3.77 0.22
C PRO A 72 -26.10 2.38 0.14
N ARG A 73 -26.46 1.94 -1.06
CA ARG A 73 -27.07 0.61 -1.28
C ARG A 73 -26.13 -0.52 -0.88
N MET A 74 -24.84 -0.39 -1.21
CA MET A 74 -23.83 -1.40 -0.86
C MET A 74 -23.58 -1.44 0.65
N HIS A 75 -23.52 -0.27 1.30
CA HIS A 75 -23.37 -0.16 2.74
C HIS A 75 -24.58 -0.76 3.47
N ASP A 76 -25.80 -0.36 3.11
CA ASP A 76 -27.03 -0.81 3.75
C ASP A 76 -27.22 -2.33 3.61
N ALA A 77 -26.79 -2.93 2.49
CA ALA A 77 -26.90 -4.36 2.24
C ALA A 77 -26.17 -5.25 3.28
N VAL A 78 -25.21 -4.71 4.03
CA VAL A 78 -24.49 -5.46 5.08
C VAL A 78 -24.94 -5.12 6.50
N LEU A 79 -25.62 -4.00 6.72
CA LEU A 79 -25.89 -3.47 8.07
C LEU A 79 -26.82 -4.36 8.90
N ASP A 80 -27.73 -5.09 8.26
CA ASP A 80 -28.67 -5.99 8.95
C ASP A 80 -28.01 -7.27 9.48
N SER A 81 -26.76 -7.57 9.07
CA SER A 81 -26.05 -8.77 9.49
C SER A 81 -24.75 -8.44 10.21
N ARG A 82 -24.74 -8.67 11.53
CA ARG A 82 -23.53 -8.50 12.35
C ARG A 82 -22.35 -9.30 11.84
N ALA A 83 -22.59 -10.49 11.28
CA ALA A 83 -21.54 -11.33 10.70
C ALA A 83 -20.94 -10.69 9.44
N LEU A 84 -21.76 -10.12 8.54
CA LEU A 84 -21.28 -9.44 7.33
C LEU A 84 -20.54 -8.15 7.68
N VAL A 85 -21.01 -7.39 8.66
CA VAL A 85 -20.30 -6.21 9.18
C VAL A 85 -18.92 -6.60 9.72
N GLN A 86 -18.85 -7.61 10.60
CA GLN A 86 -17.57 -8.06 11.18
C GLN A 86 -16.63 -8.62 10.12
N LEU A 87 -17.14 -9.39 9.16
CA LEU A 87 -16.35 -9.88 8.04
C LEU A 87 -15.81 -8.73 7.19
N SER A 88 -16.63 -7.74 6.85
CA SER A 88 -16.22 -6.57 6.06
C SER A 88 -15.17 -5.74 6.79
N ASN A 89 -15.35 -5.51 8.09
CA ASN A 89 -14.36 -4.83 8.94
C ASN A 89 -13.04 -5.62 9.03
N ALA A 90 -13.12 -6.94 9.18
CA ALA A 90 -11.94 -7.81 9.22
C ALA A 90 -11.20 -7.81 7.87
N ILE A 91 -11.93 -7.88 6.76
CA ILE A 91 -11.36 -7.81 5.41
C ILE A 91 -10.66 -6.46 5.24
N TYR A 92 -11.38 -5.36 5.51
CA TYR A 92 -10.86 -4.00 5.43
C TYR A 92 -9.52 -3.82 6.16
N PHE A 93 -9.42 -4.35 7.38
CA PHE A 93 -8.24 -4.21 8.24
C PHE A 93 -7.11 -5.20 7.88
N TRP A 94 -7.41 -6.49 7.78
CA TRP A 94 -6.39 -7.55 7.70
C TRP A 94 -5.80 -7.73 6.31
N LEU A 95 -6.56 -7.48 5.25
CA LEU A 95 -6.01 -7.58 3.90
C LEU A 95 -5.08 -6.41 3.55
N ASP A 96 -5.11 -5.30 4.30
CA ASP A 96 -4.24 -4.16 4.05
C ASP A 96 -2.80 -4.39 4.58
N PHE A 97 -2.30 -3.53 5.48
CA PHE A 97 -0.92 -3.63 6.00
C PHE A 97 -0.49 -5.04 6.45
N PRO A 98 -1.27 -5.79 7.25
CA PRO A 98 -0.82 -7.11 7.73
C PRO A 98 -0.53 -8.10 6.60
N LEU A 99 -1.41 -8.17 5.61
CA LEU A 99 -1.23 -9.09 4.48
C LEU A 99 -0.16 -8.59 3.51
N ILE A 100 -0.06 -7.28 3.26
CA ILE A 100 1.03 -6.70 2.47
C ILE A 100 2.39 -7.10 3.06
N VAL A 101 2.54 -6.97 4.39
CA VAL A 101 3.75 -7.39 5.11
C VAL A 101 3.96 -8.90 4.99
N ALA A 102 2.92 -9.71 5.18
CA ALA A 102 3.04 -11.17 5.06
C ALA A 102 3.50 -11.62 3.65
N VAL A 103 2.91 -11.06 2.59
CA VAL A 103 3.28 -11.35 1.20
C VAL A 103 4.69 -10.82 0.89
N ALA A 104 5.05 -9.64 1.39
CA ALA A 104 6.39 -9.08 1.25
C ALA A 104 7.45 -9.99 1.88
N LEU A 105 7.23 -10.45 3.13
CA LEU A 105 8.13 -11.39 3.80
C LEU A 105 8.19 -12.73 3.07
N TRP A 106 7.05 -13.26 2.64
CA TRP A 106 7.01 -14.50 1.84
C TRP A 106 7.85 -14.38 0.57
N MET A 107 7.68 -13.31 -0.21
CA MET A 107 8.50 -13.10 -1.41
C MET A 107 9.99 -12.96 -1.10
N TYR A 108 10.30 -12.22 -0.04
CA TYR A 108 11.67 -11.96 0.39
C TYR A 108 12.41 -13.25 0.80
N PHE A 109 11.77 -14.12 1.57
CA PHE A 109 12.34 -15.37 2.04
C PHE A 109 12.23 -16.53 1.05
N SER A 110 11.26 -16.50 0.14
CA SER A 110 11.05 -17.57 -0.87
C SER A 110 11.86 -17.37 -2.15
N GLY A 111 12.94 -16.59 -2.11
CA GLY A 111 13.85 -16.37 -3.25
C GLY A 111 13.31 -15.48 -4.38
N ARG A 112 12.13 -14.86 -4.21
CA ARG A 112 11.48 -13.99 -5.22
C ARG A 112 11.95 -12.54 -5.11
N ARG A 113 13.26 -12.33 -4.92
CA ARG A 113 13.85 -11.02 -4.57
C ARG A 113 13.59 -9.95 -5.63
N HIS A 114 13.61 -10.31 -6.92
CA HIS A 114 13.33 -9.36 -7.99
C HIS A 114 11.87 -8.89 -7.94
N GLN A 115 10.92 -9.81 -7.82
CA GLN A 115 9.49 -9.51 -7.75
C GLN A 115 9.15 -8.73 -6.47
N TYR A 116 9.77 -9.10 -5.35
CA TYR A 116 9.71 -8.32 -4.10
C TYR A 116 10.13 -6.87 -4.32
N THR A 117 11.26 -6.63 -5.00
CA THR A 117 11.78 -5.28 -5.23
C THR A 117 10.81 -4.44 -6.08
N VAL A 118 10.25 -5.03 -7.14
CA VAL A 118 9.25 -4.37 -7.99
C VAL A 118 7.98 -4.03 -7.19
N ALA A 119 7.46 -5.00 -6.43
CA ALA A 119 6.26 -4.82 -5.63
C ALA A 119 6.46 -3.75 -4.54
N ARG A 120 7.60 -3.80 -3.83
CA ARG A 120 8.02 -2.81 -2.84
C ARG A 120 8.05 -1.41 -3.46
N ASP A 121 8.75 -1.25 -4.58
CA ASP A 121 8.87 0.05 -5.24
C ASP A 121 7.51 0.57 -5.70
N ALA A 122 6.63 -0.30 -6.20
CA ALA A 122 5.29 0.08 -6.63
C ALA A 122 4.41 0.53 -5.47
N VAL A 123 4.46 -0.18 -4.33
CA VAL A 123 3.75 0.20 -3.09
C VAL A 123 4.26 1.54 -2.55
N LEU A 124 5.58 1.74 -2.51
CA LEU A 124 6.15 2.99 -2.01
C LEU A 124 5.87 4.17 -2.96
N ALA A 125 6.00 3.97 -4.26
CA ALA A 125 5.71 5.00 -5.26
C ALA A 125 4.21 5.37 -5.27
N SER A 126 3.31 4.39 -5.24
CA SER A 126 1.87 4.66 -5.13
C SER A 126 1.50 5.35 -3.81
N GLY A 127 2.15 4.97 -2.70
CA GLY A 127 2.00 5.66 -1.42
C GLY A 127 2.46 7.12 -1.49
N ALA A 128 3.59 7.41 -2.14
CA ALA A 128 4.07 8.78 -2.33
C ALA A 128 3.11 9.62 -3.21
N ILE A 129 2.58 9.03 -4.28
CA ILE A 129 1.55 9.68 -5.12
C ILE A 129 0.31 9.98 -4.27
N ALA A 130 -0.16 9.02 -3.48
CA ALA A 130 -1.32 9.22 -2.62
C ALA A 130 -1.10 10.33 -1.58
N LEU A 131 0.09 10.45 -0.98
CA LEU A 131 0.39 11.57 -0.07
C LEU A 131 0.25 12.93 -0.75
N ILE A 132 0.72 13.05 -1.99
CA ILE A 132 0.55 14.29 -2.78
C ILE A 132 -0.95 14.57 -2.98
N VAL A 133 -1.74 13.55 -3.34
CA VAL A 133 -3.18 13.72 -3.55
C VAL A 133 -3.91 14.03 -2.24
N TYR A 134 -3.62 13.36 -1.13
CA TYR A 134 -4.21 13.66 0.18
C TYR A 134 -3.94 15.10 0.63
N HIS A 135 -2.80 15.66 0.22
CA HIS A 135 -2.47 17.05 0.49
C HIS A 135 -3.18 18.01 -0.47
N LEU A 136 -3.27 17.70 -1.76
CA LEU A 136 -3.87 18.62 -2.74
C LEU A 136 -5.40 18.53 -2.81
N TYR A 137 -5.98 17.39 -2.46
CA TYR A 137 -7.40 17.08 -2.61
C TYR A 137 -7.86 16.23 -1.42
N PRO A 138 -8.03 16.83 -0.22
CA PRO A 138 -8.54 16.11 0.94
C PRO A 138 -9.99 15.71 0.69
N VAL A 139 -10.39 14.50 1.08
CA VAL A 139 -11.74 13.97 0.85
C VAL A 139 -12.27 13.34 2.13
N MET A 140 -13.45 13.80 2.56
CA MET A 140 -14.16 13.21 3.70
C MET A 140 -14.74 11.85 3.32
N PRO A 141 -14.38 10.76 4.02
CA PRO A 141 -14.94 9.44 3.73
C PRO A 141 -16.44 9.37 4.07
N PRO A 142 -17.22 8.47 3.45
CA PRO A 142 -18.67 8.39 3.66
C PRO A 142 -19.08 8.28 5.14
N ARG A 143 -18.40 7.45 5.93
CA ARG A 143 -18.68 7.26 7.38
C ARG A 143 -18.51 8.51 8.26
N LEU A 144 -17.86 9.56 7.75
CA LEU A 144 -17.70 10.85 8.45
C LEU A 144 -18.59 11.95 7.89
N LEU A 145 -19.38 11.66 6.84
CA LEU A 145 -20.33 12.64 6.32
C LEU A 145 -21.30 13.03 7.43
N PRO A 146 -21.50 14.34 7.67
CA PRO A 146 -22.38 14.79 8.72
C PRO A 146 -23.85 14.57 8.30
N PRO A 147 -24.78 14.38 9.26
CA PRO A 147 -26.20 14.15 8.95
C PRO A 147 -26.81 15.24 8.06
N GLU A 148 -26.41 16.51 8.23
CA GLU A 148 -26.84 17.64 7.41
C GLU A 148 -26.47 17.54 5.92
N SER A 149 -25.54 16.64 5.54
CA SER A 149 -25.23 16.36 4.13
C SER A 149 -26.33 15.59 3.39
N GLY A 150 -27.30 15.03 4.12
CA GLY A 150 -28.37 14.20 3.56
C GLY A 150 -27.97 12.73 3.34
N TYR A 151 -26.79 12.32 3.82
CA TYR A 151 -26.28 10.95 3.77
C TYR A 151 -26.11 10.37 5.17
N ALA A 152 -26.52 9.11 5.35
CA ALA A 152 -26.52 8.44 6.65
C ALA A 152 -25.68 7.16 6.60
N PHE A 153 -24.35 7.31 6.59
CA PHE A 153 -23.43 6.18 6.70
C PHE A 153 -23.10 5.89 8.17
N VAL A 154 -22.83 4.62 8.48
CA VAL A 154 -22.41 4.18 9.81
C VAL A 154 -20.92 3.86 9.80
N ASP A 155 -20.16 4.41 10.75
CA ASP A 155 -18.78 3.99 10.98
C ASP A 155 -18.74 2.61 11.63
N THR A 156 -18.83 1.56 10.80
CA THR A 156 -18.91 0.18 11.27
C THR A 156 -17.61 -0.28 11.93
N VAL A 157 -16.47 0.21 11.45
CA VAL A 157 -15.15 -0.16 11.95
C VAL A 157 -14.99 0.36 13.37
N ASN A 158 -15.41 1.59 13.65
CA ASN A 158 -15.40 2.15 14.99
C ASN A 158 -16.48 1.53 15.90
N ARG A 159 -17.70 1.32 15.39
CA ARG A 159 -18.85 0.88 16.19
C ARG A 159 -18.85 -0.60 16.54
N TYR A 160 -18.35 -1.47 15.64
CA TYR A 160 -18.50 -2.92 15.77
C TYR A 160 -17.18 -3.69 15.83
N SER A 161 -16.03 -3.00 15.85
CA SER A 161 -14.72 -3.65 15.90
C SER A 161 -13.73 -2.89 16.78
N ASN A 162 -12.94 -3.64 17.55
CA ASN A 162 -11.87 -3.07 18.37
C ASN A 162 -10.58 -2.79 17.56
N PHE A 163 -10.58 -3.05 16.24
CA PHE A 163 -9.43 -2.79 15.37
C PHE A 163 -9.13 -1.28 15.25
N SER A 164 -10.17 -0.42 15.32
CA SER A 164 -10.05 1.04 15.23
C SER A 164 -9.22 1.64 16.36
N TYR A 165 -9.37 1.11 17.58
CA TYR A 165 -8.75 1.64 18.81
C TYR A 165 -7.22 1.52 18.83
N GLN A 166 -6.61 0.81 17.86
CA GLN A 166 -5.15 0.64 17.80
C GLN A 166 -4.49 1.29 16.57
N ALA A 167 -5.19 1.44 15.44
CA ALA A 167 -4.60 1.96 14.20
C ALA A 167 -5.06 3.39 13.83
N GLN A 168 -6.28 3.79 14.18
CA GLN A 168 -6.83 5.12 13.85
C GLN A 168 -6.80 6.10 15.04
N SER A 169 -6.58 5.60 16.26
CA SER A 169 -6.42 6.38 17.50
C SER A 169 -4.98 6.87 17.74
N ALA A 170 -4.00 6.41 16.96
CA ALA A 170 -2.61 6.83 17.05
C ALA A 170 -2.43 8.23 16.42
N GLN A 171 -2.83 9.25 17.18
CA GLN A 171 -2.74 10.69 16.87
C GLN A 171 -1.29 11.18 16.99
N PRO A 172 -0.39 10.66 16.14
CA PRO A 172 0.12 11.58 15.13
C PRO A 172 0.23 11.01 13.71
N PHE A 173 -0.35 9.84 13.40
CA PHE A 173 -0.11 9.14 12.12
C PHE A 173 -1.34 9.01 11.20
N VAL A 174 -2.47 9.60 11.59
CA VAL A 174 -3.77 9.36 10.95
C VAL A 174 -4.30 10.65 10.35
N ASN A 175 -4.58 10.64 9.05
CA ASN A 175 -5.33 11.68 8.36
C ASN A 175 -6.75 11.16 8.07
N PRO A 176 -7.79 11.69 8.73
CA PRO A 176 -9.17 11.23 8.54
C PRO A 176 -9.73 11.56 7.14
N TYR A 177 -9.13 12.49 6.41
CA TYR A 177 -9.55 12.96 5.08
C TYR A 177 -8.71 12.38 3.93
N ALA A 178 -7.96 11.32 4.20
CA ALA A 178 -7.17 10.60 3.21
C ALA A 178 -8.00 9.49 2.53
N ALA A 179 -9.19 9.82 2.02
CA ALA A 179 -10.05 8.85 1.32
C ALA A 179 -9.58 8.63 -0.14
N MET A 180 -9.32 9.70 -0.89
CA MET A 180 -8.92 9.65 -2.30
C MET A 180 -7.41 9.88 -2.44
N PRO A 181 -6.64 8.97 -3.07
CA PRO A 181 -7.03 7.68 -3.62
C PRO A 181 -7.07 6.56 -2.56
N SER A 182 -7.88 5.51 -2.80
CA SER A 182 -7.93 4.35 -1.90
C SER A 182 -6.71 3.45 -2.07
N LEU A 183 -5.70 3.62 -1.20
CA LEU A 183 -4.53 2.72 -1.16
C LEU A 183 -4.91 1.30 -0.72
N HIS A 184 -5.95 1.13 0.07
CA HIS A 184 -6.50 -0.19 0.41
C HIS A 184 -6.75 -1.00 -0.87
N TYR A 185 -7.51 -0.45 -1.82
CA TYR A 185 -7.79 -1.12 -3.09
C TYR A 185 -6.56 -1.17 -4.01
N GLY A 186 -5.84 -0.04 -4.15
CA GLY A 186 -4.66 0.05 -5.00
C GLY A 186 -3.57 -0.97 -4.65
N TRP A 187 -3.25 -1.14 -3.37
CA TRP A 187 -2.24 -2.09 -2.92
C TRP A 187 -2.73 -3.54 -3.03
N GLN A 188 -4.03 -3.83 -2.85
CA GLN A 188 -4.54 -5.17 -3.13
C GLN A 188 -4.43 -5.57 -4.60
N LEU A 189 -4.55 -4.61 -5.54
CA LEU A 189 -4.31 -4.89 -6.94
C LEU A 189 -2.84 -5.27 -7.20
N LEU A 190 -1.90 -4.56 -6.57
CA LEU A 190 -0.47 -4.86 -6.69
C LEU A 190 -0.13 -6.22 -6.07
N VAL A 191 -0.54 -6.44 -4.82
CA VAL A 191 -0.25 -7.69 -4.09
C VAL A 191 -0.96 -8.89 -4.72
N GLY A 192 -2.24 -8.73 -5.07
CA GLY A 192 -3.03 -9.76 -5.74
C GLY A 192 -2.45 -10.14 -7.11
N GLY A 193 -2.07 -9.15 -7.90
CA GLY A 193 -1.37 -9.37 -9.17
C GLY A 193 -0.05 -10.11 -9.00
N VAL A 194 0.77 -9.69 -8.03
CA VAL A 194 2.03 -10.37 -7.70
C VAL A 194 1.79 -11.84 -7.33
N LEU A 195 0.82 -12.14 -6.47
CA LEU A 195 0.47 -13.53 -6.15
C LEU A 195 0.06 -14.30 -7.40
N PHE A 196 -0.79 -13.70 -8.25
CA PHE A 196 -1.28 -14.34 -9.47
C PHE A 196 -0.16 -14.69 -10.47
N TRP A 197 0.81 -13.79 -10.69
CA TRP A 197 1.85 -13.97 -11.70
C TRP A 197 3.11 -14.71 -11.20
N THR A 198 3.34 -14.76 -9.89
CA THR A 198 4.61 -15.30 -9.33
C THR A 198 4.50 -16.72 -8.77
N THR A 199 3.33 -17.35 -8.92
CA THR A 199 3.07 -18.71 -8.45
C THR A 199 2.33 -19.56 -9.50
N ARG A 200 2.57 -20.87 -9.47
CA ARG A 200 1.78 -21.85 -10.24
C ARG A 200 0.65 -22.48 -9.42
N ASN A 201 0.62 -22.25 -8.11
CA ASN A 201 -0.41 -22.80 -7.24
C ASN A 201 -1.75 -22.10 -7.52
N VAL A 202 -2.74 -22.87 -7.98
CA VAL A 202 -4.07 -22.37 -8.36
C VAL A 202 -4.79 -21.66 -7.23
N TRP A 203 -4.58 -22.10 -5.98
CA TRP A 203 -5.19 -21.49 -4.80
C TRP A 203 -4.63 -20.11 -4.51
N LEU A 204 -3.31 -19.93 -4.65
CA LEU A 204 -2.67 -18.63 -4.49
C LEU A 204 -3.05 -17.67 -5.63
N ARG A 205 -3.31 -18.19 -6.83
CA ARG A 205 -3.83 -17.38 -7.94
C ARG A 205 -5.28 -16.96 -7.70
N ALA A 206 -6.12 -17.88 -7.25
CA ALA A 206 -7.50 -17.59 -6.87
C ALA A 206 -7.54 -16.55 -5.75
N LEU A 207 -6.68 -16.69 -4.72
CA LEU A 207 -6.52 -15.70 -3.66
C LEU A 207 -6.10 -14.34 -4.24
N GLY A 208 -5.09 -14.30 -5.12
CA GLY A 208 -4.63 -13.07 -5.75
C GLY A 208 -5.72 -12.31 -6.54
N LEU A 209 -6.68 -13.03 -7.12
CA LEU A 209 -7.85 -12.42 -7.78
C LEU A 209 -8.96 -12.02 -6.78
N ALA A 210 -9.18 -12.84 -5.75
CA ALA A 210 -10.21 -12.60 -4.75
C ALA A 210 -9.91 -11.39 -3.85
N MET A 211 -8.63 -11.15 -3.53
CA MET A 211 -8.19 -10.08 -2.64
C MET A 211 -8.65 -8.67 -3.06
N PRO A 212 -8.36 -8.18 -4.28
CA PRO A 212 -8.81 -6.85 -4.69
C PRO A 212 -10.34 -6.74 -4.75
N VAL A 213 -11.05 -7.81 -5.13
CA VAL A 213 -12.52 -7.82 -5.15
C VAL A 213 -13.08 -7.72 -3.72
N ALA A 214 -12.54 -8.50 -2.79
CA ALA A 214 -12.92 -8.49 -1.39
C ALA A 214 -12.64 -7.13 -0.74
N GLN A 215 -11.47 -6.54 -1.02
CA GLN A 215 -11.14 -5.22 -0.48
C GLN A 215 -12.02 -4.13 -1.06
N PHE A 216 -12.31 -4.16 -2.38
CA PHE A 216 -13.24 -3.23 -3.00
C PHE A 216 -14.62 -3.27 -2.35
N ALA A 217 -15.15 -4.47 -2.14
CA ALA A 217 -16.42 -4.62 -1.43
C ALA A 217 -16.32 -4.08 0.01
N ALA A 218 -15.27 -4.45 0.75
CA ALA A 218 -15.11 -4.04 2.14
C ALA A 218 -14.96 -2.53 2.33
N ILE A 219 -14.24 -1.81 1.47
CA ILE A 219 -14.09 -0.35 1.62
C ILE A 219 -15.43 0.38 1.44
N LEU A 220 -16.33 -0.14 0.60
CA LEU A 220 -17.67 0.40 0.38
C LEU A 220 -18.65 -0.02 1.48
N PHE A 221 -18.66 -1.32 1.83
CA PHE A 221 -19.49 -1.87 2.90
C PHE A 221 -19.19 -1.24 4.26
N THR A 222 -17.95 -0.84 4.50
CA THR A 222 -17.53 -0.16 5.74
C THR A 222 -17.60 1.37 5.66
N ALA A 223 -18.08 1.93 4.54
CA ALA A 223 -18.21 3.37 4.32
C ALA A 223 -16.88 4.15 4.49
N ASN A 224 -15.74 3.50 4.20
CA ASN A 224 -14.42 4.14 4.28
C ASN A 224 -14.00 4.81 2.97
N HIS A 225 -14.64 4.48 1.84
CA HIS A 225 -14.29 5.03 0.53
C HIS A 225 -15.50 5.11 -0.39
N TYR A 226 -15.40 5.99 -1.39
CA TYR A 226 -16.26 6.03 -2.58
C TYR A 226 -15.71 5.11 -3.69
N ILE A 227 -16.52 4.82 -4.71
CA ILE A 227 -16.08 4.06 -5.89
C ILE A 227 -14.99 4.85 -6.64
N LEU A 228 -15.11 6.17 -6.77
CA LEU A 228 -14.07 7.00 -7.38
C LEU A 228 -12.76 6.97 -6.59
N ASP A 229 -12.78 6.80 -5.27
CA ASP A 229 -11.56 6.62 -4.47
C ASP A 229 -10.83 5.34 -4.90
N ALA A 230 -11.57 4.26 -5.12
CA ALA A 230 -11.02 3.01 -5.62
C ALA A 230 -10.43 3.17 -7.02
N MET A 231 -11.08 3.93 -7.91
CA MET A 231 -10.53 4.22 -9.24
C MET A 231 -9.24 5.05 -9.16
N GLY A 232 -9.19 6.04 -8.26
CA GLY A 232 -7.96 6.76 -7.95
C GLY A 232 -6.87 5.84 -7.40
N GLY A 233 -7.24 4.88 -6.54
CA GLY A 233 -6.35 3.85 -6.00
C GLY A 233 -5.74 2.96 -7.08
N LEU A 234 -6.57 2.50 -8.03
CA LEU A 234 -6.13 1.79 -9.23
C LEU A 234 -5.13 2.64 -10.04
N GLY A 235 -5.46 3.91 -10.32
CA GLY A 235 -4.58 4.82 -11.05
C GLY A 235 -3.23 5.03 -10.36
N ALA A 236 -3.23 5.30 -9.06
CA ALA A 236 -2.02 5.46 -8.25
C ALA A 236 -1.18 4.18 -8.21
N ALA A 237 -1.81 3.01 -8.08
CA ALA A 237 -1.14 1.72 -8.10
C ALA A 237 -0.48 1.43 -9.46
N MET A 238 -1.19 1.66 -10.57
CA MET A 238 -0.65 1.44 -11.91
C MET A 238 0.52 2.40 -12.21
N LEU A 239 0.38 3.67 -11.84
CA LEU A 239 1.49 4.63 -11.99
C LEU A 239 2.69 4.26 -11.12
N GLY A 240 2.45 3.85 -9.87
CA GLY A 240 3.49 3.32 -8.99
C GLY A 240 4.21 2.11 -9.59
N LEU A 241 3.47 1.19 -10.20
CA LEU A 241 4.04 0.03 -10.90
C LEU A 241 4.88 0.46 -12.12
N LEU A 242 4.42 1.42 -12.92
CA LEU A 242 5.19 1.95 -14.05
C LEU A 242 6.50 2.60 -13.58
N ILE A 243 6.47 3.36 -12.49
CA ILE A 243 7.67 3.94 -11.86
C ILE A 243 8.61 2.82 -11.40
N ALA A 244 8.09 1.79 -10.72
CA ALA A 244 8.89 0.65 -10.29
C ALA A 244 9.57 -0.06 -11.46
N MET A 245 8.85 -0.29 -12.56
CA MET A 245 9.41 -0.89 -13.78
C MET A 245 10.49 0.00 -14.41
N ALA A 246 10.28 1.31 -14.44
CA ALA A 246 11.26 2.28 -14.92
C ALA A 246 12.54 2.29 -14.05
N LEU A 247 12.39 2.19 -12.73
CA LEU A 247 13.52 2.06 -11.79
C LEU A 247 14.31 0.78 -12.04
N GLN A 248 13.65 -0.37 -12.26
CA GLN A 248 14.33 -1.61 -12.62
C GLN A 248 15.09 -1.50 -13.95
N ARG A 249 14.45 -0.93 -14.96
CA ARG A 249 14.99 -0.88 -16.33
C ARG A 249 16.12 0.14 -16.48
N TRP A 250 16.00 1.30 -15.85
CA TRP A 250 16.88 2.44 -16.08
C TRP A 250 17.53 2.98 -14.80
N GLY A 251 16.75 3.10 -13.71
CA GLY A 251 17.20 3.70 -12.45
C GLY A 251 18.34 2.93 -11.79
N TYR A 252 18.10 1.69 -11.35
CA TYR A 252 19.12 0.89 -10.67
C TYR A 252 20.36 0.62 -11.53
N PRO A 253 20.26 0.32 -12.84
CA PRO A 253 21.45 0.23 -13.69
C PRO A 253 22.26 1.53 -13.75
N ALA A 254 21.61 2.70 -13.81
CA ALA A 254 22.30 3.99 -13.82
C ALA A 254 23.03 4.24 -12.50
N VAL A 255 22.37 4.03 -11.35
CA VAL A 255 22.97 4.16 -10.02
C VAL A 255 24.17 3.23 -9.86
N ARG A 256 24.06 1.97 -10.31
CA ARG A 256 25.18 1.02 -10.29
C ARG A 256 26.35 1.49 -11.13
N ARG A 257 26.11 2.01 -12.35
CA ARG A 257 27.17 2.57 -13.21
C ARG A 257 27.87 3.76 -12.56
N LEU A 258 27.11 4.65 -11.93
CA LEU A 258 27.66 5.82 -11.22
C LEU A 258 28.49 5.39 -10.00
N ALA A 259 27.98 4.46 -9.19
CA ALA A 259 28.70 3.93 -8.04
C ALA A 259 29.99 3.21 -8.47
N HIS A 260 29.96 2.42 -9.56
CA HIS A 260 31.15 1.80 -10.11
C HIS A 260 32.19 2.84 -10.54
N ARG A 261 31.80 3.89 -11.27
CA ARG A 261 32.71 4.97 -11.67
C ARG A 261 33.32 5.71 -10.49
N ALA A 262 32.56 5.93 -9.43
CA ALA A 262 33.05 6.61 -8.23
C ALA A 262 34.04 5.75 -7.41
N LEU A 263 33.91 4.42 -7.48
CA LEU A 263 34.72 3.47 -6.70
C LEU A 263 35.93 2.93 -7.46
N THR A 264 35.99 3.04 -8.80
CA THR A 264 37.22 2.78 -9.57
C THR A 264 37.96 4.09 -9.80
N PRO A 265 39.14 4.31 -9.18
CA PRO A 265 39.98 5.45 -9.50
C PRO A 265 40.32 5.42 -10.99
N ALA A 266 40.38 6.60 -11.62
CA ALA A 266 40.87 6.71 -12.99
C ALA A 266 42.28 6.10 -13.07
N GLN A 267 42.40 4.91 -13.64
CA GLN A 267 43.69 4.41 -14.08
C GLN A 267 44.04 5.19 -15.34
N GLY A 268 44.89 6.21 -15.20
CA GLY A 268 45.54 6.86 -16.34
C GLY A 268 45.32 8.35 -16.44
N GLY A 269 46.28 9.09 -15.90
CA GLY A 269 46.63 10.45 -16.31
C GLY A 269 48.10 10.64 -15.96
N THR A 270 48.97 10.02 -16.77
CA THR A 270 50.41 10.32 -16.86
C THR A 270 50.62 11.73 -17.37
#